data_AF-A0A4Q5XA54-F1
#
_entry.id   AF-A0A4Q5XA54-F1
#
_cell.length_a   1.000
_cell.length_b   1.000
_cell.length_c   1.000
_cell.angle_alpha   90.00
_cell.angle_beta   90.00
_cell.angle_gamma   90.00
#
_symmetry.space_group_name_H-M   'P 1'
#
loop_
_entity.id
_entity.type
_entity.pdbx_description
1 polymer ?
#
loop_
_entity_poly.entity_id
_entity_poly.type
_entity_poly.pdbx_seq_one_letter_code
_entity_poly.pdbx_strand_id
1 'polypeptide(L)' 'MLVLRALDYFGSTGERFEPAMAEALALVSSKQDATGRWPLERTHEEALPLPFPEALSEPSRWMTLRALCVTRRAAHCL' A
#
# COMPACT_ATOMS: atom_id res chain seq x y z
N MET A 1 -1.45 -2.77 6.11
CA MET A 1 -0.82 -1.54 6.62
C MET A 1 -1.82 -0.39 6.68
N LEU A 2 -2.11 0.17 7.87
CA LEU A 2 -3.01 1.31 8.06
C LEU A 2 -2.58 2.56 7.26
N VAL A 3 -1.27 2.81 7.17
CA VAL A 3 -0.69 3.94 6.42
C VAL A 3 -1.10 3.91 4.95
N LEU A 4 -0.99 2.74 4.29
CA LEU A 4 -1.39 2.60 2.89
C LEU A 4 -2.89 2.84 2.69
N ARG A 5 -3.74 2.41 3.64
CA ARG A 5 -5.18 2.69 3.61
C ARG A 5 -5.46 4.19 3.74
N ALA A 6 -4.74 4.89 4.63
CA ALA A 6 -4.90 6.33 4.79
C ALA A 6 -4.48 7.08 3.52
N LEU A 7 -3.32 6.73 2.94
CA LEU A 7 -2.84 7.35 1.69
C LEU A 7 -3.78 7.09 0.51
N ASP A 8 -4.36 5.89 0.42
CA ASP A 8 -5.35 5.58 -0.63
C ASP A 8 -6.63 6.40 -0.45
N TYR A 9 -7.08 6.62 0.79
CA TYR A 9 -8.20 7.50 1.10
C TYR A 9 -7.93 8.95 0.67
N PHE A 10 -6.82 9.54 1.10
CA PHE A 10 -6.46 10.90 0.69
C PHE A 10 -6.23 11.01 -0.83
N GLY A 11 -5.60 10.02 -1.45
CA GLY A 11 -5.44 9.99 -2.89
C GLY A 11 -6.76 9.83 -3.66
N SER A 12 -7.83 9.37 -3.00
CA SER A 12 -9.16 9.22 -3.62
C SER A 12 -9.99 10.51 -3.58
N THR A 13 -9.66 11.47 -2.72
CA THR A 13 -10.38 12.75 -2.64
C THR A 13 -10.01 13.72 -3.78
N GLY A 14 -9.01 13.38 -4.59
CA GLY A 14 -8.55 14.20 -5.71
C GLY A 14 -7.64 15.37 -5.31
N GLU A 15 -7.33 15.51 -4.03
CA GLU A 15 -6.37 16.47 -3.50
C GLU A 15 -4.94 15.98 -3.75
N ARG A 16 -3.99 16.92 -3.88
CA ARG A 16 -2.56 16.57 -3.98
C ARG A 16 -2.10 16.01 -2.63
N PHE A 17 -1.13 15.10 -2.68
CA PHE A 17 -0.46 14.67 -1.46
C PHE A 17 0.29 15.85 -0.83
N GLU A 18 0.01 16.11 0.45
CA GLU A 18 0.65 17.20 1.20
C GLU A 18 2.08 16.83 1.62
N PRO A 19 2.98 17.81 1.82
CA PRO A 19 4.37 17.56 2.26
C PRO A 19 4.47 16.73 3.54
N ALA A 20 3.51 16.86 4.46
CA ALA A 20 3.43 16.07 5.68
C ALA A 20 3.27 14.55 5.42
N MET A 21 2.87 14.16 4.22
CA MET A 21 2.65 12.77 3.82
C MET A 21 3.89 12.14 3.18
N ALA A 22 4.97 12.92 2.97
CA ALA A 22 6.20 12.46 2.34
C ALA A 22 6.84 11.28 3.08
N GLU A 23 6.86 11.32 4.42
CA GLU A 23 7.39 10.22 5.24
C GLU A 23 6.57 8.93 5.05
N ALA A 24 5.23 9.06 5.02
CA ALA A 24 4.34 7.93 4.79
C ALA A 24 4.50 7.34 3.38
N LEU A 25 4.68 8.18 2.36
CA LEU A 25 4.98 7.73 0.99
C LEU A 25 6.34 7.02 0.92
N ALA A 26 7.37 7.57 1.55
CA ALA A 26 8.69 6.95 1.63
C ALA A 26 8.65 5.58 2.34
N LEU A 27 7.86 5.47 3.41
CA LEU A 27 7.63 4.20 4.11
C LEU A 27 6.94 3.16 3.22
N VAL A 28 5.99 3.58 2.38
CA VAL A 28 5.37 2.65 1.42
C VAL A 28 6.40 2.23 0.38
N SER A 29 7.17 3.16 -0.20
CA SER A 29 8.20 2.86 -1.20
C SER A 29 9.30 1.93 -0.67
N SER A 30 9.72 2.08 0.59
CA SER A 30 10.79 1.25 1.18
C SER A 30 10.40 -0.22 1.37
N LYS A 31 9.09 -0.52 1.34
CA LYS A 31 8.54 -1.87 1.48
C LYS A 31 8.36 -2.59 0.14
N GLN A 32 8.68 -1.94 -0.96
CA GLN A 32 8.67 -2.56 -2.28
C GLN A 32 9.81 -3.58 -2.37
N ASP A 33 9.50 -4.80 -2.77
CA ASP A 33 10.49 -5.85 -3.00
C ASP A 33 11.24 -5.65 -4.33
N ALA A 34 12.26 -6.49 -4.56
CA ALA A 34 13.08 -6.44 -5.78
C ALA A 34 12.29 -6.69 -7.08
N THR A 35 11.09 -7.26 -7.00
CA THR A 35 10.18 -7.48 -8.14
C THR A 35 9.18 -6.34 -8.33
N GLY A 36 9.25 -5.31 -7.50
CA GLY A 36 8.34 -4.18 -7.53
C GLY A 36 7.01 -4.43 -6.82
N ARG A 37 6.90 -5.47 -5.99
CA ARG A 37 5.66 -5.87 -5.30
C ARG A 37 5.73 -5.59 -3.80
N TRP A 38 4.58 -5.61 -3.14
CA TRP A 38 4.48 -5.37 -1.70
C TRP A 38 4.10 -6.66 -0.97
N PRO A 39 4.98 -7.18 -0.09
CA PRO A 39 4.73 -8.40 0.64
C PRO A 39 3.63 -8.22 1.69
N LEU A 40 2.96 -9.32 2.05
CA LEU A 40 2.01 -9.36 3.14
C LEU A 40 2.75 -9.25 4.47
N GLU A 41 2.54 -8.17 5.23
CA GLU A 41 3.25 -7.96 6.49
C GLU A 41 2.51 -8.49 7.73
N ARG A 42 1.21 -8.76 7.59
CA ARG A 42 0.38 -9.22 8.70
C ARG A 42 -0.74 -10.09 8.17
N THR A 43 -0.78 -11.32 8.66
CA THR A 43 -1.96 -12.18 8.59
C THR A 43 -2.83 -11.90 9.80
N HIS A 44 -4.13 -11.84 9.58
CA HIS A 44 -5.11 -11.84 10.65
C HIS A 44 -5.80 -13.21 10.63
N GLU A 45 -5.74 -13.95 11.74
CA GLU A 45 -6.31 -15.31 11.87
C GLU A 45 -7.84 -15.33 11.98
N GLU A 46 -8.49 -14.18 11.84
CA GLU A 46 -9.94 -14.09 11.85
C GLU A 46 -10.53 -14.87 10.67
N ALA A 47 -11.61 -15.62 10.95
CA ALA A 47 -12.27 -16.48 9.98
C ALA A 47 -12.98 -15.63 8.91
N LEU A 48 -12.20 -15.14 7.96
CA LEU A 48 -12.69 -14.41 6.81
C LEU A 48 -13.39 -15.41 5.87
N PRO A 49 -14.61 -15.11 5.39
CA PRO A 49 -15.30 -15.94 4.38
C PRO A 49 -14.49 -16.14 3.09
N LEU A 50 -13.51 -15.27 2.84
CA LEU A 50 -12.56 -15.33 1.74
C LEU A 50 -11.14 -15.15 2.30
N PRO A 51 -10.40 -16.24 2.56
CA PRO A 51 -9.03 -16.14 3.01
C PRO A 51 -8.13 -15.60 1.90
N PHE A 52 -7.12 -14.81 2.27
CA PHE A 52 -6.09 -14.42 1.34
C PHE A 52 -5.19 -15.64 1.03
N PRO A 53 -4.89 -15.90 -0.26
CA PRO A 53 -4.08 -17.05 -0.64
C PRO A 53 -2.58 -16.87 -0.36
N GLU A 54 -2.11 -15.64 -0.16
CA GLU A 54 -0.70 -15.34 0.09
C GLU A 54 -0.32 -15.53 1.57
N ALA A 55 0.84 -16.15 1.81
CA ALA A 55 1.42 -16.29 3.14
C ALA A 55 2.09 -15.00 3.63
N LEU A 56 2.46 -14.96 4.91
CA LEU A 56 3.27 -13.87 5.45
C LEU A 56 4.56 -13.72 4.65
N SER A 57 4.93 -12.48 4.36
CA SER A 57 6.08 -12.08 3.55
C SER A 57 6.00 -12.43 2.06
N GLU A 58 4.95 -13.11 1.59
CA GLU A 58 4.73 -13.32 0.16
C GLU A 58 4.14 -12.06 -0.50
N PRO A 59 4.49 -11.77 -1.77
CA PRO A 59 3.92 -10.65 -2.52
C PRO A 59 2.39 -10.70 -2.53
N SER A 60 1.74 -9.75 -1.84
CA SER A 60 0.28 -9.70 -1.79
C SER A 60 -0.26 -8.99 -3.02
N ARG A 61 -1.15 -9.65 -3.78
CA ARG A 61 -1.83 -9.04 -4.94
C ARG A 61 -2.55 -7.75 -4.57
N TRP A 62 -3.29 -7.78 -3.46
CA TRP A 62 -4.09 -6.65 -2.99
C TRP A 62 -3.23 -5.49 -2.46
N MET A 63 -2.17 -5.80 -1.69
CA MET A 63 -1.26 -4.72 -1.24
C MET A 63 -0.49 -4.11 -2.40
N THR A 64 -0.02 -4.94 -3.33
CA THR A 64 0.68 -4.48 -4.53
C THR A 64 -0.20 -3.53 -5.35
N LEU A 65 -1.46 -3.91 -5.62
CA LEU A 65 -2.37 -3.06 -6.39
C LEU A 65 -2.57 -1.68 -5.73
N ARG A 66 -2.85 -1.66 -4.42
CA ARG A 66 -3.06 -0.38 -3.70
C ARG A 66 -1.81 0.47 -3.62
N ALA A 67 -0.65 -0.14 -3.36
CA ALA A 67 0.62 0.56 -3.32
C ALA A 67 0.97 1.17 -4.68
N LEU A 68 0.73 0.46 -5.79
CA LEU A 68 0.89 0.99 -7.14
C LEU A 68 -0.07 2.16 -7.42
N CYS A 69 -1.34 2.06 -7.01
CA CYS A 69 -2.29 3.16 -7.17
C CYS A 69 -1.82 4.43 -6.42
N VAL A 70 -1.40 4.30 -5.16
CA VAL A 70 -0.93 5.42 -4.34
C VAL A 70 0.36 6.03 -4.91
N THR A 71 1.37 5.20 -5.17
CA THR A 71 2.68 5.68 -5.66
C THR A 71 2.59 6.33 -7.04
N ARG A 72 1.76 5.80 -7.95
CA ARG A 72 1.54 6.44 -9.26
C ARG A 72 0.84 7.78 -9.12
N ARG A 73 -0.18 7.91 -8.27
CA ARG A 73 -0.82 9.22 -8.02
C ARG A 73 0.16 10.21 -7.42
N ALA A 74 0.94 9.80 -6.41
CA ALA A 74 1.95 10.65 -5.80
C ALA A 74 2.97 11.16 -6.83
N ALA A 75 3.41 10.30 -7.77
CA ALA A 75 4.31 10.69 -8.85
C ALA A 75 3.70 11.69 -9.85
N HIS A 76 2.37 11.76 -9.97
CA HIS A 76 1.68 12.75 -10.80
C HIS A 76 1.34 14.06 -10.06
N CYS A 77 1.47 14.09 -8.73
CA CYS A 77 1.11 15.25 -7.89
C CYS A 77 2.31 16.08 -7.43
N LEU A 78 3.51 15.48 -7.41
CA LEU A 78 4.81 16.16 -7.24
C LEU A 78 5.17 16.95 -8.50
#